data_AF-A0A7Y8C6Q0-F1
#
_entry.id   AF-A0A7Y8C6Q0-F1
#
_cell.length_a   1.000
_cell.length_b   1.000
_cell.length_c   1.000
_cell.angle_alpha   90.00
_cell.angle_beta   90.00
_cell.angle_gamma   90.00
#
_symmetry.space_group_name_H-M   'P 1'
#
loop_
_entity.id
_entity.type
_entity.pdbx_description
1 polymer ?
#
loop_
_entity_poly.entity_id
_entity_poly.type
_entity_poly.pdbx_seq_one_letter_code
_entity_poly.pdbx_strand_id
1 'polypeptide(L)'
;MLNGMLKKVLLILLVVVVYQNWGKIERVFNPGQMVSEQTRAKARVVLYATDWCGYCKQTRRFLDQKGIPYQEFDIEKDAVARKAYQALGGGGIPMLDVNGTLIRGYEPDAILAALK
;
A
#
# COMPACT_ATOMS: atom_id res chain seq x y z
N MET A 1 35.06 33.12 -24.67
CA MET A 1 34.63 31.79 -25.16
C MET A 1 34.33 30.79 -24.02
N LEU A 2 34.99 30.87 -22.87
CA LEU A 2 34.81 29.95 -21.73
C LEU A 2 33.38 29.94 -21.12
N ASN A 3 32.72 31.10 -21.00
CA ASN A 3 31.35 31.19 -20.46
C ASN A 3 30.30 30.44 -21.30
N GLY A 4 30.50 30.34 -22.62
CA GLY A 4 29.57 29.62 -23.49
C GLY A 4 29.70 28.10 -23.34
N MET A 5 30.93 27.60 -23.14
CA MET A 5 31.19 26.18 -22.93
C MET A 5 30.72 25.74 -21.54
N LEU A 6 30.94 26.56 -20.50
CA LEU A 6 30.47 26.27 -19.15
C LEU A 6 28.93 26.20 -19.06
N LYS A 7 28.21 27.10 -19.75
CA LYS A 7 26.73 27.03 -19.84
C LYS A 7 26.24 25.76 -20.53
N LYS A 8 26.91 25.31 -21.59
CA LYS A 8 26.57 24.06 -22.29
C LYS A 8 26.80 22.84 -21.39
N VAL A 9 27.92 22.80 -20.68
CA VAL A 9 28.23 21.71 -19.73
C VAL A 9 27.22 21.69 -18.57
N LEU A 10 26.88 22.85 -18.00
CA LEU A 10 25.85 22.96 -16.97
C LEU A 10 24.48 22.48 -17.46
N LEU A 11 24.07 22.86 -18.68
CA LEU A 11 22.82 22.40 -19.27
C LEU A 11 22.79 20.88 -19.47
N ILE A 12 23.88 20.30 -19.98
CA ILE A 12 23.98 18.85 -20.18
C ILE A 12 23.91 18.12 -18.84
N LEU A 13 24.64 18.60 -17.82
CA LEU A 13 24.58 18.02 -16.47
C LEU A 13 23.17 18.11 -15.87
N LEU A 14 22.47 19.23 -16.06
CA LEU A 14 21.10 19.40 -15.57
C LEU A 14 20.14 18.40 -16.26
N VAL A 15 20.25 18.25 -17.59
CA VAL A 15 19.46 17.29 -18.36
C VAL A 15 19.77 15.86 -17.92
N VAL A 16 21.04 15.51 -17.72
CA VAL A 16 21.45 14.18 -17.25
C VAL A 16 20.91 13.90 -15.84
N VAL A 17 20.97 14.87 -14.93
CA VAL A 17 20.42 14.72 -13.57
C VAL A 17 18.90 14.54 -13.61
N VAL A 18 18.20 15.30 -14.44
CA VAL A 18 16.74 15.15 -14.63
C VAL A 18 16.40 13.77 -15.20
N TYR A 19 17.18 13.30 -16.17
CA TYR A 19 16.98 11.98 -16.76
C TYR A 19 17.27 10.84 -15.77
N GLN A 20 18.38 10.93 -15.03
CA GLN A 20 18.75 9.93 -14.01
C GLN A 20 17.77 9.88 -12.83
N ASN A 21 17.08 10.99 -12.52
CA ASN A 21 16.12 11.08 -11.42
C ASN A 21 14.65 11.19 -11.88
N TRP A 22 14.34 10.82 -13.12
CA TRP A 22 13.01 11.00 -13.72
C TRP A 22 11.87 10.41 -12.86
N GLY A 23 12.03 9.20 -12.32
CA GLY A 23 11.01 8.56 -11.46
C GLY A 23 10.80 9.20 -10.08
N LYS A 24 11.71 10.08 -9.61
CA LYS A 24 11.48 10.92 -8.42
C LYS A 24 10.75 12.21 -8.79
N ILE A 25 11.09 12.77 -9.95
CA ILE A 25 10.48 13.99 -10.50
C ILE A 25 9.00 13.73 -10.81
N GLU A 26 8.67 12.63 -11.48
CA GLU A 26 7.27 12.25 -11.76
C GLU A 26 6.39 12.19 -10.50
N ARG A 27 6.92 11.69 -9.39
CA ARG A 27 6.17 11.60 -8.12
C ARG A 27 5.89 12.96 -7.47
N VAL A 28 6.74 13.96 -7.73
CA VAL A 28 6.54 15.34 -7.24
C VAL A 28 5.51 16.07 -8.11
N PHE A 29 5.52 15.83 -9.43
CA PHE A 29 4.62 16.49 -10.38
C PHE A 29 3.26 15.80 -10.56
N ASN A 30 3.14 14.52 -10.19
CA ASN A 30 1.90 13.75 -10.29
C ASN A 30 1.52 13.08 -8.96
N PRO A 31 1.08 13.85 -7.94
CA PRO A 31 0.64 13.30 -6.67
C PRO A 31 -0.61 12.39 -6.79
N GLY A 32 -1.25 12.33 -7.97
CA GLY A 32 -2.47 11.58 -8.25
C GLY A 32 -2.34 10.05 -8.24
N GLN A 33 -1.13 9.49 -8.06
CA GLN A 33 -0.96 8.04 -7.90
C GLN A 33 -1.00 7.55 -6.45
N MET A 34 -1.20 8.43 -5.48
CA MET A 34 -1.67 8.00 -4.16
C MET A 34 -3.13 7.62 -4.30
N VAL A 35 -3.50 6.38 -3.93
CA VAL A 35 -4.90 5.94 -3.86
C VAL A 35 -5.71 7.07 -3.26
N SER A 36 -6.67 7.61 -4.02
CA SER A 36 -7.37 8.82 -3.61
C SER A 36 -8.01 8.59 -2.25
N GLU A 37 -8.06 9.62 -1.40
CA GLU A 37 -8.64 9.49 -0.05
C GLU A 37 -10.07 8.93 -0.12
N GLN A 38 -10.82 9.35 -1.15
CA GLN A 38 -12.16 8.84 -1.44
C GLN A 38 -12.19 7.36 -1.82
N THR A 39 -11.17 6.87 -2.54
CA THR A 39 -11.02 5.45 -2.88
C THR A 39 -10.75 4.62 -1.62
N ARG A 40 -9.89 5.08 -0.70
CA ARG A 40 -9.63 4.38 0.56
C ARG A 40 -10.88 4.30 1.44
N ALA A 41 -11.59 5.42 1.56
CA ALA A 41 -12.79 5.51 2.39
C ALA A 41 -13.95 4.64 1.89
N LYS A 42 -14.00 4.35 0.58
CA LYS A 42 -15.04 3.49 -0.03
C LYS A 42 -14.65 2.02 -0.13
N ALA A 43 -13.36 1.69 0.01
CA ALA A 43 -12.90 0.32 -0.12
C ALA A 43 -13.47 -0.56 1.00
N ARG A 44 -13.96 -1.74 0.63
CA ARG A 44 -14.32 -2.77 1.61
C ARG A 44 -13.05 -3.52 1.99
N VAL A 45 -12.56 -3.30 3.20
CA VAL A 45 -11.41 -4.02 3.76
C VAL A 45 -11.86 -4.84 4.96
N VAL A 46 -11.65 -6.15 4.89
CA VAL A 46 -11.85 -7.06 6.02
C VAL A 46 -10.51 -7.69 6.39
N LEU A 47 -10.13 -7.59 7.67
CA LEU A 47 -8.92 -8.17 8.25
C LEU A 47 -9.30 -9.35 9.15
N TYR A 48 -8.84 -10.54 8.80
CA TYR A 48 -8.87 -11.71 9.65
C TYR A 48 -7.52 -11.84 10.38
N ALA A 49 -7.56 -11.78 11.71
CA ALA A 49 -6.37 -11.66 12.55
C ALA A 49 -6.51 -12.42 13.87
N THR A 50 -5.47 -12.33 14.70
CA THR A 50 -5.51 -12.66 16.13
C THR A 50 -4.78 -11.57 16.93
N ASP A 51 -5.04 -11.50 18.23
CA ASP A 51 -4.42 -10.49 19.11
C ASP A 51 -2.90 -10.64 19.26
N TRP A 52 -2.41 -11.87 19.36
CA TRP A 52 -1.01 -12.16 19.67
C TRP A 52 -0.08 -12.04 18.44
N CYS A 53 -0.65 -12.11 17.24
CA CYS A 53 0.08 -12.12 15.98
C CYS A 53 0.77 -10.77 15.68
N GLY A 54 2.11 -10.80 15.59
CA GLY A 54 2.93 -9.60 15.31
C GLY A 54 2.64 -8.95 13.95
N TYR A 55 2.56 -9.74 12.89
CA TYR A 55 2.23 -9.24 11.54
C TYR A 55 0.80 -8.68 11.44
N CYS A 56 -0.12 -9.21 12.26
CA CYS A 56 -1.48 -8.67 12.36
C CYS A 56 -1.46 -7.27 12.99
N LYS A 57 -0.68 -7.08 14.06
CA LYS A 57 -0.44 -5.74 14.64
C LYS A 57 0.21 -4.79 13.64
N GLN A 58 1.16 -5.28 12.83
CA GLN A 58 1.80 -4.48 11.80
C GLN A 58 0.81 -4.05 10.71
N THR A 59 -0.09 -4.95 10.31
CA THR A 59 -1.16 -4.67 9.35
C THR A 59 -2.13 -3.62 9.86
N ARG A 60 -2.60 -3.74 11.11
CA ARG A 60 -3.45 -2.71 11.75
C ARG A 60 -2.81 -1.32 11.69
N ARG A 61 -1.57 -1.22 12.16
CA ARG A 61 -0.79 0.04 12.13
C ARG A 61 -0.67 0.61 10.72
N PHE A 62 -0.42 -0.24 9.73
CA PHE A 62 -0.31 0.21 8.34
C PHE A 62 -1.65 0.77 7.82
N LEU A 63 -2.76 0.06 8.04
CA LEU A 63 -4.09 0.50 7.64
C LEU A 63 -4.46 1.83 8.32
N ASP A 64 -4.21 1.93 9.63
CA ASP A 64 -4.45 3.14 10.43
C ASP A 64 -3.62 4.33 9.90
N GLN A 65 -2.32 4.12 9.66
CA GLN A 65 -1.41 5.15 9.15
C GLN A 65 -1.79 5.63 7.74
N LYS A 66 -2.44 4.79 6.94
CA LYS A 66 -2.89 5.12 5.58
C LYS A 66 -4.31 5.68 5.52
N GLY A 67 -5.00 5.75 6.67
CA GLY A 67 -6.40 6.17 6.74
C GLY A 67 -7.31 5.22 5.97
N ILE A 68 -7.01 3.93 5.94
CA ILE A 68 -7.83 2.92 5.27
C ILE A 68 -8.79 2.35 6.32
N PRO A 69 -10.10 2.58 6.23
CA PRO A 69 -11.07 1.95 7.12
C PRO A 69 -11.11 0.44 6.88
N TYR A 70 -11.21 -0.35 7.94
CA TYR A 70 -11.33 -1.80 7.86
C TYR A 70 -12.23 -2.35 8.97
N GLN A 71 -12.84 -3.50 8.69
CA GLN A 71 -13.45 -4.35 9.69
C GLN A 71 -12.45 -5.43 10.09
N GLU A 72 -12.27 -5.64 11.38
CA GLU A 72 -11.41 -6.71 11.89
C GLU A 72 -12.23 -7.80 12.56
N PHE A 73 -11.84 -9.05 12.31
CA PHE A 73 -12.34 -10.21 13.03
C PHE A 73 -11.19 -11.04 13.61
N ASP A 74 -11.26 -11.28 14.92
CA ASP A 74 -10.38 -12.23 15.59
C ASP A 74 -10.89 -13.66 15.36
N ILE A 75 -10.17 -14.44 14.56
CA ILE A 75 -10.57 -15.80 14.18
C ILE A 75 -10.45 -16.80 15.34
N GLU A 76 -9.87 -16.44 16.48
CA GLU A 76 -9.83 -17.29 17.68
C GLU A 76 -11.00 -17.02 18.63
N LYS A 77 -11.62 -15.84 18.53
CA LYS A 77 -12.71 -15.43 19.42
C LYS A 77 -14.08 -15.48 18.76
N ASP A 78 -14.13 -15.45 17.44
CA ASP A 78 -15.37 -15.49 16.67
C ASP A 78 -15.41 -16.74 15.77
N ALA A 79 -16.30 -17.66 16.10
CA ALA A 79 -16.49 -18.91 15.36
C ALA A 79 -17.06 -18.68 13.94
N VAL A 80 -17.88 -17.63 13.75
CA VAL A 80 -18.40 -17.26 12.44
C VAL A 80 -17.26 -16.70 11.59
N ALA A 81 -16.44 -15.82 12.15
CA ALA A 81 -15.25 -15.32 11.48
C ALA A 81 -14.25 -16.42 11.14
N ARG A 82 -14.02 -17.38 12.06
CA ARG A 82 -13.21 -18.56 11.80
C ARG A 82 -13.73 -19.35 10.61
N LYS A 83 -15.05 -19.57 10.52
CA LYS A 83 -15.66 -20.29 9.41
C LYS A 83 -15.51 -19.54 8.09
N ALA A 84 -15.73 -18.22 8.10
CA ALA A 84 -15.52 -17.37 6.92
C ALA A 84 -14.06 -17.42 6.45
N TYR A 85 -13.10 -17.25 7.37
CA TYR A 85 -11.67 -17.38 7.11
C TYR A 85 -11.29 -18.73 6.48
N GLN A 86 -11.83 -19.84 6.99
CA GLN A 86 -11.60 -21.17 6.42
C GLN A 86 -12.20 -21.31 5.02
N ALA A 87 -13.40 -20.75 4.78
CA ALA A 87 -14.02 -20.76 3.45
C ALA A 87 -13.21 -19.96 2.41
N LEU A 88 -12.41 -18.97 2.85
CA LEU A 88 -11.46 -18.21 2.02
C LEU A 88 -10.11 -18.94 1.84
N GLY A 89 -10.02 -20.20 2.26
CA GLY A 89 -8.85 -21.06 2.10
C GLY A 89 -7.82 -20.98 3.25
N GLY A 90 -8.13 -20.27 4.34
CA GLY A 90 -7.37 -20.34 5.60
C GLY A 90 -5.85 -20.16 5.48
N GLY A 91 -5.05 -20.98 6.18
CA GLY A 91 -3.61 -21.17 5.90
C GLY A 91 -2.61 -20.18 6.54
N GLY A 92 -2.96 -18.91 6.76
CA GLY A 92 -2.10 -17.95 7.46
C GLY A 92 -2.83 -16.69 7.92
N ILE A 93 -2.26 -16.00 8.90
CA ILE A 93 -2.71 -14.69 9.38
C ILE A 93 -1.54 -13.69 9.36
N PRO A 94 -1.78 -12.40 9.12
CA PRO A 94 -3.07 -11.80 8.79
C PRO A 94 -3.55 -12.24 7.40
N MET A 95 -4.87 -12.27 7.20
CA MET A 95 -5.49 -12.43 5.88
C MET A 95 -6.42 -11.25 5.66
N LEU A 96 -6.36 -10.65 4.48
CA LEU A 96 -7.21 -9.53 4.11
C LEU A 96 -8.07 -9.88 2.91
N ASP A 97 -9.29 -9.38 2.93
CA ASP A 97 -10.18 -9.28 1.77
C ASP A 97 -10.36 -7.80 1.46
N VAL A 98 -9.74 -7.34 0.38
CA VAL A 98 -9.76 -5.95 -0.09
C VAL A 98 -10.53 -5.89 -1.39
N ASN A 99 -11.76 -5.40 -1.36
CA ASN A 99 -12.67 -5.34 -2.52
C ASN A 99 -12.84 -6.71 -3.24
N GLY A 100 -12.76 -7.84 -2.51
CA GLY A 100 -12.81 -9.19 -3.09
C GLY A 100 -11.45 -9.78 -3.45
N THR A 101 -10.37 -8.99 -3.37
CA THR A 101 -9.00 -9.47 -3.57
C THR A 101 -8.46 -10.02 -2.25
N LEU A 102 -8.13 -11.32 -2.23
CA LEU A 102 -7.56 -11.98 -1.06
C LEU A 102 -6.05 -11.80 -1.00
N ILE A 103 -5.58 -11.27 0.12
CA ILE A 103 -4.17 -11.02 0.42
C ILE A 103 -3.79 -11.79 1.67
N ARG A 104 -2.67 -12.52 1.62
CA ARG A 104 -2.18 -13.36 2.71
C ARG A 104 -0.88 -12.78 3.25
N GLY A 105 -0.80 -12.62 4.57
CA GLY A 105 0.34 -11.99 5.23
C GLY A 105 0.30 -10.46 5.17
N TYR A 106 1.38 -9.86 5.67
CA TYR A 106 1.57 -8.41 5.65
C TYR A 106 2.20 -7.98 4.32
N GLU A 107 1.36 -7.54 3.38
CA GLU A 107 1.77 -7.15 2.01
C GLU A 107 1.28 -5.73 1.67
N PRO A 108 1.96 -4.66 2.14
CA PRO A 108 1.53 -3.26 2.00
C PRO A 108 1.22 -2.82 0.57
N ASP A 109 2.08 -3.21 -0.38
CA ASP A 109 1.93 -2.80 -1.78
C ASP A 109 0.75 -3.50 -2.44
N ALA A 110 0.54 -4.79 -2.12
CA ALA A 110 -0.64 -5.52 -2.59
C ALA A 110 -1.94 -4.94 -2.03
N ILE A 111 -1.94 -4.55 -0.74
CA ILE A 111 -3.09 -3.90 -0.10
C ILE A 111 -3.44 -2.62 -0.84
N LEU A 112 -2.46 -1.74 -1.08
CA LEU A 112 -2.70 -0.48 -1.78
C LEU A 112 -3.13 -0.68 -3.24
N ALA A 113 -2.57 -1.69 -3.92
CA ALA A 113 -2.96 -2.02 -5.28
C ALA A 113 -4.43 -2.47 -5.36
N ALA A 114 -4.90 -3.25 -4.38
CA ALA A 114 -6.26 -3.77 -4.32
C ALA A 114 -7.33 -2.73 -3.94
N LEU A 115 -6.93 -1.53 -3.49
CA LEU A 115 -7.89 -0.45 -3.18
C LEU A 115 -8.51 0.18 -4.43
N LYS A 116 -7.85 0.06 -5.59
CA LYS A 116 -8.19 0.77 -6.82
C LYS A 116 -9.40 0.20 -7.54
#